data_AF-A0A522TV33-F1
#
_entry.id   AF-A0A522TV33-F1
#
_cell.length_a   1.000
_cell.length_b   1.000
_cell.length_c   1.000
_cell.angle_alpha   90.00
_cell.angle_beta   90.00
_cell.angle_gamma   90.00
#
_symmetry.space_group_name_H-M   'P 1'
#
loop_
_entity.id
_entity.type
_entity.pdbx_description
1 polymer ?
#
loop_
_entity_poly.entity_id
_entity_poly.type
_entity_poly.pdbx_seq_one_letter_code
_entity_poly.pdbx_strand_id
1 'polypeptide(L)'
;MNPEVFSNLALFVAEHAGFFDETISRFEREIEFYLAYMDQMRELEQFGLEFCLPAIYLDQKFHISAGFDLALAHELAKEKRAVVTNDYALDGPGRVIVVSGPNSGGKTTYARAFGQVTYLASLGCPVPAREAQLMLCDRIFTHFEREEDLDNLRGKLEDELVRLRRILESATQRSVIIMNESFSSTALDDARALGAAILRQINELNATGICVTFVDELSRLGDWTVSMVAKVSPDDPTKRMFAIEPRPADGLAHALAIAEKYRLSYESVKGRISK
;
A
#
# COMPACT_ATOMS: atom_id res chain seq x y z
N MET A 1 31.40 40.67 38.86
CA MET A 1 30.51 40.47 37.69
C MET A 1 30.64 41.69 36.80
N ASN A 2 30.80 41.52 35.50
CA ASN A 2 31.05 42.60 34.56
C ASN A 2 29.70 43.14 34.01
N PRO A 3 29.20 44.31 34.47
CA PRO A 3 27.83 44.77 34.20
C PRO A 3 27.56 45.06 32.72
N GLU A 4 28.57 45.54 31.99
CA GLU A 4 28.47 45.83 30.56
C GLU A 4 28.17 44.57 29.73
N VAL A 5 28.76 43.42 30.10
CA VAL A 5 28.54 42.16 29.39
C VAL A 5 27.07 41.73 29.50
N PHE A 6 26.47 41.87 30.69
CA PHE A 6 25.06 41.54 30.90
C PHE A 6 24.12 42.53 30.21
N SER A 7 24.48 43.83 30.17
CA SER A 7 23.69 44.84 29.46
C SER A 7 23.73 44.62 27.94
N ASN A 8 24.89 44.27 27.39
CA ASN A 8 25.03 43.97 25.97
C ASN A 8 24.27 42.70 25.58
N LEU A 9 24.29 41.67 26.43
CA LEU A 9 23.50 40.46 26.21
C LEU A 9 21.99 40.74 26.25
N ALA A 10 21.52 41.57 27.20
CA ALA A 10 20.12 41.94 27.30
C ALA A 10 19.63 42.74 26.08
N LEU A 11 20.46 43.68 25.58
CA LEU A 11 20.18 44.43 24.35
C LEU A 11 20.14 43.52 23.12
N PHE A 12 21.12 42.61 22.99
CA PHE A 12 21.16 41.65 21.90
C PHE A 12 19.89 40.78 21.86
N VAL A 13 19.48 40.23 23.01
CA VAL A 13 18.25 39.44 23.12
C VAL A 13 17.00 40.28 22.80
N ALA A 14 16.93 41.53 23.26
CA ALA A 14 15.81 42.41 22.97
C ALA A 14 15.70 42.77 21.47
N GLU A 15 16.84 43.04 20.82
CA GLU A 15 16.90 43.34 19.38
C GLU A 15 16.60 42.12 18.51
N HIS A 16 16.92 40.91 18.99
CA HIS A 16 16.78 39.66 18.23
C HIS A 16 15.65 38.77 18.76
N ALA A 17 14.73 39.30 19.58
CA ALA A 17 13.63 38.52 20.17
C ALA A 17 12.67 37.91 19.13
N GLY A 18 12.63 38.49 17.92
CA GLY A 18 11.88 37.95 16.77
C GLY A 18 12.73 37.14 15.79
N PHE A 19 14.02 36.89 16.08
CA PHE A 19 14.87 36.06 15.24
C PHE A 19 14.52 34.59 15.46
N PHE A 20 13.93 33.98 14.45
CA PHE A 20 13.72 32.54 14.38
C PHE A 20 14.58 31.99 13.25
N ASP A 21 15.53 31.11 13.59
CA ASP A 21 16.30 30.40 12.58
C ASP A 21 15.39 29.37 11.88
N GLU A 22 15.24 29.48 10.56
CA GLU A 22 14.37 28.60 9.77
C GLU A 22 14.73 27.12 9.91
N THR A 23 16.00 26.79 10.14
CA THR A 23 16.47 25.42 10.36
C THR A 23 15.97 24.90 11.70
N ILE A 24 16.04 25.72 12.74
CA ILE A 24 15.54 25.36 14.08
C ILE A 24 14.02 25.22 14.06
N SER A 25 13.29 26.15 13.43
CA SER A 25 11.82 26.09 13.30
C SER A 25 11.35 24.91 12.44
N ARG A 26 12.15 24.48 11.45
CA ARG A 26 11.87 23.24 10.71
C ARG A 26 12.13 22.02 11.58
N PHE A 27 13.26 21.97 12.27
CA PHE A 27 13.60 20.87 13.17
C PHE A 27 12.56 20.67 14.26
N GLU A 28 12.09 21.76 14.89
CA GLU A 28 11.02 21.73 15.91
C GLU A 28 9.75 21.04 15.38
N ARG A 29 9.29 21.40 14.18
CA ARG A 29 8.10 20.77 13.56
C ARG A 29 8.35 19.32 13.14
N GLU A 30 9.54 19.01 12.63
CA GLU A 30 9.88 17.66 12.21
C GLU A 30 10.01 16.71 13.42
N ILE A 31 10.62 17.16 14.52
CA ILE A 31 10.78 16.33 15.72
C ILE A 31 9.44 16.04 16.39
N GLU A 32 8.49 16.98 16.37
CA GLU A 32 7.12 16.73 16.84
C GLU A 32 6.46 15.56 16.09
N PHE A 33 6.64 15.48 14.77
CA PHE A 33 6.13 14.35 13.98
C PHE A 33 6.75 13.02 14.41
N TYR A 34 8.08 12.96 14.58
CA TYR A 34 8.75 11.71 14.97
C TYR A 34 8.37 11.28 16.38
N LEU A 35 8.24 12.21 17.32
CA LEU A 35 7.81 11.92 18.70
C LEU A 35 6.37 11.39 18.71
N ALA A 36 5.45 12.04 18.00
CA ALA A 36 4.08 11.57 17.88
C ALA A 36 3.99 10.19 17.22
N TYR A 37 4.80 9.93 16.18
CA TYR A 37 4.89 8.62 15.54
C TYR A 37 5.39 7.54 16.52
N MET A 38 6.42 7.84 17.30
CA MET A 38 6.95 6.90 18.30
C MET A 38 5.93 6.56 19.39
N ASP A 39 5.12 7.53 19.81
CA ASP A 39 4.06 7.27 20.80
C ASP A 39 2.95 6.38 20.23
N GLN A 40 2.52 6.63 18.99
CA GLN A 40 1.57 5.75 18.28
C GLN A 40 2.13 4.34 18.08
N MET A 41 3.43 4.22 17.78
CA MET A 41 4.11 2.94 17.63
C MET A 41 4.07 2.12 18.93
N ARG A 42 4.42 2.75 20.06
CA ARG A 42 4.42 2.11 21.38
C ARG A 42 3.05 1.61 21.80
N GLU A 43 1.98 2.33 21.44
CA GLU A 43 0.61 1.86 21.70
C GLU A 43 0.35 0.54 20.96
N LEU A 44 0.73 0.44 19.69
CA LEU A 44 0.53 -0.77 18.89
C LEU A 44 1.45 -1.93 19.31
N GLU A 45 2.67 -1.64 19.78
CA GLU A 45 3.59 -2.64 20.35
C GLU A 45 2.99 -3.36 21.56
N GLN A 46 2.19 -2.66 22.39
CA GLN A 46 1.47 -3.29 23.52
C GLN A 46 0.42 -4.31 23.07
N PHE A 47 -0.03 -4.24 21.81
CA PHE A 47 -0.91 -5.22 21.19
C PHE A 47 -0.15 -6.35 20.46
N GLY A 48 1.17 -6.41 20.62
CA GLY A 48 2.02 -7.45 20.04
C GLY A 48 2.39 -7.21 18.58
N LEU A 49 2.26 -5.97 18.08
CA LEU A 49 2.73 -5.59 16.76
C LEU A 49 4.18 -5.14 16.80
N GLU A 50 4.94 -5.50 15.76
CA GLU A 50 6.38 -5.25 15.71
C GLU A 50 6.71 -4.15 14.70
N PHE A 51 7.71 -3.35 15.02
CA PHE A 51 8.26 -2.33 14.14
C PHE A 51 9.76 -2.54 14.00
N CYS A 52 10.29 -2.24 12.82
CA CYS A 52 11.72 -2.33 12.56
C CYS A 52 12.23 -1.11 11.81
N LEU A 53 13.50 -0.75 12.04
CA LEU A 53 14.20 0.15 11.13
C LEU A 53 14.52 -0.62 9.84
N PRO A 54 14.02 -0.17 8.67
CA PRO A 54 14.23 -0.90 7.42
C PRO A 54 15.69 -0.84 6.98
N ALA A 55 16.21 -1.94 6.43
CA ALA A 55 17.46 -1.91 5.68
C ALA A 55 17.21 -1.29 4.30
N ILE A 56 17.84 -0.15 4.03
CA ILE A 56 17.64 0.61 2.81
C ILE A 56 18.71 0.29 1.77
N TYR A 57 18.27 0.07 0.53
CA TYR A 57 19.12 -0.28 -0.60
C TYR A 57 18.95 0.67 -1.78
N LEU A 58 19.92 0.70 -2.69
CA LEU A 58 19.82 1.46 -3.95
C LEU A 58 19.39 0.59 -5.14
N ASP A 59 19.47 -0.74 -5.00
CA ASP A 59 18.99 -1.73 -5.96
C ASP A 59 17.53 -2.15 -5.66
N GLN A 60 16.92 -2.89 -6.59
CA GLN A 60 15.54 -3.36 -6.50
C GLN A 60 15.40 -4.47 -5.45
N LYS A 61 15.38 -4.08 -4.18
CA LYS A 61 15.02 -4.96 -3.07
C LYS A 61 13.68 -4.59 -2.50
N PHE A 62 12.84 -5.60 -2.32
CA PHE A 62 11.59 -5.43 -1.61
C PHE A 62 11.23 -6.72 -0.90
N HIS A 63 11.57 -6.78 0.39
CA HIS A 63 11.22 -7.87 1.28
C HIS A 63 10.68 -7.30 2.59
N ILE A 64 9.51 -7.75 3.00
CA ILE A 64 8.88 -7.38 4.27
C ILE A 64 8.38 -8.66 4.92
N SER A 65 8.70 -8.88 6.19
CA SER A 65 8.10 -9.94 7.00
C SER A 65 7.13 -9.37 8.03
N ALA A 66 5.97 -9.99 8.14
CA ALA A 66 4.89 -9.62 9.04
C ALA A 66 4.50 -8.12 8.96
N GLY A 67 4.38 -7.58 7.73
CA GLY A 67 3.92 -6.22 7.49
C GLY A 67 2.42 -6.05 7.75
N PHE A 68 2.01 -4.87 8.22
CA PHE A 68 0.60 -4.57 8.49
C PHE A 68 0.22 -3.13 8.16
N ASP A 69 -1.09 -2.89 8.06
CA ASP A 69 -1.66 -1.58 7.80
C ASP A 69 -1.87 -0.81 9.11
N LEU A 70 -1.26 0.37 9.24
CA LEU A 70 -1.31 1.17 10.46
C LEU A 70 -2.72 1.64 10.83
N ALA A 71 -3.47 2.11 9.84
CA ALA A 71 -4.83 2.60 10.07
C ALA A 71 -5.75 1.47 10.55
N LEU A 72 -5.67 0.29 9.93
CA LEU A 72 -6.40 -0.88 10.38
C LEU A 72 -5.95 -1.35 11.76
N ALA A 73 -4.64 -1.33 12.03
CA ALA A 73 -4.11 -1.75 13.33
C ALA A 73 -4.66 -0.90 14.47
N HIS A 74 -4.73 0.42 14.27
CA HIS A 74 -5.27 1.33 15.28
C HIS A 74 -6.77 1.11 15.52
N GLU A 75 -7.56 0.87 14.48
CA GLU A 75 -8.99 0.55 14.62
C GLU A 75 -9.21 -0.79 15.34
N LEU A 76 -8.46 -1.82 14.97
CA LEU A 76 -8.58 -3.14 15.60
C LEU A 76 -8.07 -3.14 17.05
N ALA A 77 -7.06 -2.34 17.39
CA ALA A 77 -6.58 -2.16 18.76
C ALA A 77 -7.68 -1.59 19.67
N LYS A 78 -8.45 -0.60 19.21
CA LYS A 78 -9.63 -0.06 19.94
C LYS A 78 -10.67 -1.15 20.21
N GLU A 79 -10.89 -2.04 19.25
CA GLU A 79 -11.81 -3.17 19.36
C GLU A 79 -11.20 -4.39 20.10
N LYS A 80 -9.94 -4.32 20.54
CA LYS A 80 -9.18 -5.44 21.13
C LYS A 80 -9.13 -6.68 20.23
N ARG A 81 -9.01 -6.46 18.92
CA ARG A 81 -8.91 -7.51 17.91
C ARG A 81 -7.49 -7.61 17.38
N ALA A 82 -7.07 -8.83 17.08
CA ALA A 82 -5.76 -9.08 16.48
C ALA A 82 -5.73 -8.60 15.02
N VAL A 83 -4.60 -8.04 14.62
CA VAL A 83 -4.30 -7.68 13.23
C VAL A 83 -3.62 -8.87 12.56
N VAL A 84 -4.00 -9.16 11.32
CA VAL A 84 -3.30 -10.16 10.51
C VAL A 84 -2.18 -9.47 9.75
N THR A 85 -0.95 -9.92 9.99
CA THR A 85 0.25 -9.46 9.30
C THR A 85 0.50 -10.28 8.03
N ASN A 86 1.14 -9.70 7.02
CA ASN A 86 1.42 -10.36 5.75
C ASN A 86 2.86 -10.11 5.29
N ASP A 87 3.40 -11.07 4.54
CA ASP A 87 4.74 -10.99 3.98
C ASP A 87 4.70 -10.45 2.54
N TYR A 88 5.76 -9.77 2.13
CA TYR A 88 5.93 -9.22 0.79
C TYR A 88 7.32 -9.59 0.29
N ALA A 89 7.42 -10.15 -0.91
CA ALA A 89 8.71 -10.49 -1.51
C ALA A 89 8.69 -10.26 -3.02
N LEU A 90 9.68 -9.49 -3.50
CA LEU A 90 10.01 -9.35 -4.92
C LEU A 90 11.48 -9.77 -5.08
N ASP A 91 11.69 -11.06 -5.31
CA ASP A 91 13.01 -11.65 -5.48
C ASP A 91 13.35 -11.89 -6.96
N GLY A 92 14.65 -11.85 -7.29
CA GLY A 92 15.15 -12.17 -8.63
C GLY A 92 14.53 -11.30 -9.73
N PRO A 93 13.83 -11.89 -10.72
CA PRO A 93 13.15 -11.13 -11.77
C PRO A 93 11.87 -10.45 -11.29
N GLY A 94 11.35 -10.77 -10.09
CA GLY A 94 10.10 -10.21 -9.55
C GLY A 94 10.10 -8.69 -9.51
N ARG A 95 9.09 -8.06 -10.11
CA ARG A 95 8.88 -6.60 -10.12
C ARG A 95 7.51 -6.18 -9.66
N VAL A 96 6.48 -6.98 -9.96
CA VAL A 96 5.11 -6.64 -9.65
C VAL A 96 4.44 -7.76 -8.86
N ILE A 97 3.93 -7.42 -7.68
CA ILE A 97 3.02 -8.28 -6.95
C ILE A 97 1.62 -8.11 -7.54
N VAL A 98 1.02 -9.20 -8.03
CA VAL A 98 -0.38 -9.22 -8.47
C VAL A 98 -1.21 -9.91 -7.40
N VAL A 99 -2.15 -9.17 -6.82
CA VAL A 99 -2.99 -9.62 -5.70
C VAL A 99 -4.38 -9.90 -6.22
N SER A 100 -4.82 -11.14 -6.07
CA SER A 100 -6.16 -11.57 -6.45
C SER A 100 -6.88 -12.31 -5.32
N GLY A 101 -8.08 -12.81 -5.57
CA GLY A 101 -8.94 -13.41 -4.54
C GLY A 101 -10.29 -12.70 -4.38
N PRO A 102 -11.19 -13.27 -3.56
CA PRO A 102 -12.53 -12.73 -3.35
C PRO A 102 -12.51 -11.32 -2.76
N ASN A 103 -13.61 -10.59 -2.97
CA ASN A 103 -13.79 -9.28 -2.37
C ASN A 103 -13.86 -9.37 -0.84
N SER A 104 -13.43 -8.30 -0.18
CA SER A 104 -13.32 -8.22 1.28
C SER A 104 -12.29 -9.19 1.91
N GLY A 105 -11.37 -9.74 1.11
CA GLY A 105 -10.25 -10.57 1.59
C GLY A 105 -9.04 -9.80 2.12
N GLY A 106 -9.10 -8.47 2.23
CA GLY A 106 -7.98 -7.63 2.70
C GLY A 106 -7.00 -7.18 1.61
N LYS A 107 -7.28 -7.41 0.32
CA LYS A 107 -6.38 -7.07 -0.80
C LYS A 107 -6.00 -5.58 -0.84
N THR A 108 -6.97 -4.68 -0.72
CA THR A 108 -6.72 -3.23 -0.70
C THR A 108 -5.93 -2.81 0.53
N THR A 109 -6.21 -3.40 1.70
CA THR A 109 -5.43 -3.18 2.92
C THR A 109 -3.97 -3.61 2.72
N TYR A 110 -3.75 -4.75 2.08
CA TYR A 110 -2.42 -5.27 1.79
C TYR A 110 -1.64 -4.36 0.83
N ALA A 111 -2.27 -3.83 -0.22
CA ALA A 111 -1.66 -2.84 -1.10
C ALA A 111 -1.41 -1.48 -0.40
N ARG A 112 -2.29 -1.09 0.51
CA ARG A 112 -2.10 0.13 1.32
C ARG A 112 -0.94 0.00 2.29
N ALA A 113 -0.82 -1.13 2.98
CA ALA A 113 0.30 -1.43 3.88
C ALA A 113 1.64 -1.44 3.12
N PHE A 114 1.70 -2.01 1.91
CA PHE A 114 2.87 -1.94 1.02
C PHE A 114 3.33 -0.49 0.79
N GLY A 115 2.37 0.41 0.52
CA GLY A 115 2.65 1.83 0.35
C GLY A 115 3.05 2.55 1.63
N GLN A 116 2.38 2.26 2.76
CA GLN A 116 2.70 2.84 4.06
C GLN A 116 4.13 2.50 4.50
N VAL A 117 4.53 1.23 4.39
CA VAL A 117 5.90 0.79 4.70
C VAL A 117 6.92 1.52 3.83
N THR A 118 6.68 1.60 2.52
CA THR A 118 7.56 2.32 1.58
C THR A 118 7.67 3.81 1.92
N TYR A 119 6.56 4.45 2.24
CA TYR A 119 6.52 5.87 2.58
C TYR A 119 7.24 6.17 3.89
N LEU A 120 6.97 5.40 4.95
CA LEU A 120 7.62 5.56 6.25
C LEU A 120 9.13 5.31 6.17
N ALA A 121 9.56 4.33 5.36
CA ALA A 121 10.97 4.10 5.10
C ALA A 121 11.64 5.32 4.44
N SER A 122 10.94 6.00 3.53
CA SER A 122 11.45 7.22 2.87
C SER A 122 11.51 8.44 3.81
N LEU A 123 10.72 8.43 4.88
CA LEU A 123 10.81 9.39 5.98
C LEU A 123 11.89 9.03 7.01
N GLY A 124 12.53 7.87 6.90
CA GLY A 124 13.49 7.39 7.91
C GLY A 124 12.84 6.90 9.20
N CYS A 125 11.54 6.59 9.18
CA CYS A 125 10.83 6.03 10.32
C CYS A 125 11.04 4.51 10.43
N PRO A 126 10.97 3.93 11.65
CA PRO A 126 10.65 2.52 11.82
C PRO A 126 9.36 2.19 11.06
N VAL A 127 9.28 1.04 10.40
CA VAL A 127 8.14 0.63 9.58
C VAL A 127 7.29 -0.43 10.29
N PRO A 128 5.97 -0.51 9.99
CA PRO A 128 5.04 -1.48 10.60
C PRO A 128 5.26 -2.89 10.05
N ALA A 129 6.36 -3.51 10.44
CA ALA A 129 6.78 -4.85 10.06
C ALA A 129 7.82 -5.38 11.06
N ARG A 130 7.91 -6.70 11.16
CA ARG A 130 8.97 -7.35 11.95
C ARG A 130 10.35 -7.17 11.32
N GLU A 131 10.44 -7.31 9.99
CA GLU A 131 11.66 -7.06 9.24
C GLU A 131 11.35 -6.43 7.88
N ALA A 132 12.19 -5.52 7.40
CA ALA A 132 12.02 -4.87 6.11
C ALA A 132 13.38 -4.60 5.42
N GLN A 133 13.46 -4.94 4.14
CA GLN A 133 14.54 -4.62 3.21
C GLN A 133 13.93 -3.95 1.99
N LEU A 134 14.23 -2.67 1.79
CA LEU A 134 13.52 -1.83 0.82
C LEU A 134 14.51 -1.03 -0.03
N MET A 135 14.20 -0.90 -1.30
CA MET A 135 14.82 0.10 -2.15
C MET A 135 14.41 1.51 -1.68
N LEU A 136 15.36 2.45 -1.65
CA LEU A 136 15.07 3.87 -1.50
C LEU A 136 14.36 4.38 -2.76
N CYS A 137 13.04 4.52 -2.66
CA CYS A 137 12.24 5.00 -3.79
C CYS A 137 12.39 6.50 -4.00
N ASP A 138 12.26 6.95 -5.25
CA ASP A 138 12.22 8.38 -5.57
C ASP A 138 10.79 8.96 -5.52
N ARG A 139 9.80 8.15 -5.89
CA ARG A 139 8.38 8.51 -5.95
C ARG A 139 7.50 7.30 -5.67
N ILE A 140 6.38 7.54 -5.00
CA ILE A 140 5.30 6.57 -4.83
C ILE A 140 4.11 7.05 -5.65
N PHE A 141 3.70 6.27 -6.63
CA PHE A 141 2.51 6.53 -7.43
C PHE A 141 1.38 5.62 -6.98
N THR A 142 0.17 6.19 -6.96
CA THR A 142 -1.03 5.46 -6.56
C THR A 142 -2.11 5.64 -7.62
N HIS A 143 -2.78 4.54 -7.93
CA HIS A 143 -3.96 4.53 -8.77
C HIS A 143 -5.01 3.64 -8.11
N PHE A 144 -5.90 4.29 -7.37
CA PHE A 144 -7.05 3.67 -6.74
C PHE A 144 -8.31 4.06 -7.51
N GLU A 145 -9.34 3.22 -7.47
CA GLU A 145 -10.66 3.58 -7.97
C GLU A 145 -11.12 4.89 -7.31
N ARG A 146 -11.61 5.82 -8.14
CA ARG A 146 -12.17 7.09 -7.72
C ARG A 146 -13.64 7.15 -8.14
N GLU A 147 -14.44 7.81 -7.33
CA GLU A 147 -15.80 8.19 -7.71
C GLU A 147 -15.77 9.09 -8.96
N GLU A 148 -16.84 9.03 -9.75
CA GLU A 148 -16.95 9.82 -10.97
C GLU A 148 -17.01 11.32 -10.64
N ASP A 149 -16.18 12.09 -11.32
CA ASP A 149 -16.26 13.55 -11.30
C ASP A 149 -17.25 13.97 -12.39
N LEU A 150 -18.46 14.35 -11.98
CA LEU A 150 -19.55 14.75 -12.88
C LEU A 150 -19.23 16.02 -13.68
N ASP A 151 -18.24 16.80 -13.25
CA ASP A 151 -17.81 18.02 -13.93
C ASP A 151 -16.73 17.76 -15.01
N ASN A 152 -16.25 16.53 -15.14
CA ASN A 152 -15.26 16.14 -16.14
C ASN A 152 -15.93 15.60 -17.41
N LEU A 153 -15.63 16.19 -18.58
CA LEU A 153 -16.23 15.82 -19.87
C LEU A 153 -15.73 14.48 -20.45
N ARG A 154 -14.80 13.81 -19.75
CA ARG A 154 -14.21 12.53 -20.17
C ARG A 154 -14.99 11.35 -19.61
N GLY A 155 -15.06 10.26 -20.37
CA GLY A 155 -15.56 8.98 -19.85
C GLY A 155 -14.63 8.42 -18.76
N LYS A 156 -15.18 7.65 -17.81
CA LYS A 156 -14.44 7.06 -16.68
C LYS A 156 -13.15 6.34 -17.13
N LEU A 157 -13.25 5.52 -18.18
CA LEU A 157 -12.10 4.79 -18.73
C LEU A 157 -11.03 5.72 -19.35
N GLU A 158 -11.45 6.77 -20.06
CA GLU A 158 -10.51 7.73 -20.65
C GLU A 158 -9.74 8.47 -19.55
N ASP A 159 -10.44 8.97 -18.53
CA ASP A 159 -9.78 9.63 -17.39
C ASP A 159 -8.82 8.68 -16.68
N GLU A 160 -9.24 7.44 -16.47
CA GLU A 160 -8.41 6.40 -15.86
C GLU A 160 -7.11 6.18 -16.65
N LEU A 161 -7.19 6.03 -17.97
CA LEU A 161 -6.04 5.84 -18.85
C LEU A 161 -5.13 7.07 -18.88
N VAL A 162 -5.67 8.28 -18.87
CA VAL A 162 -4.86 9.51 -18.82
C VAL A 162 -4.07 9.60 -17.51
N ARG A 163 -4.67 9.23 -16.37
CA ARG A 163 -3.96 9.20 -15.08
C ARG A 163 -2.85 8.15 -15.07
N LEU A 164 -3.13 6.93 -15.54
CA LEU A 164 -2.13 5.87 -15.63
C LEU A 164 -0.97 6.26 -16.56
N ARG A 165 -1.28 6.87 -17.69
CA ARG A 165 -0.25 7.40 -18.61
C ARG A 165 0.67 8.40 -17.91
N ARG A 166 0.11 9.37 -17.17
CA ARG A 166 0.92 10.35 -16.42
C ARG A 166 1.82 9.71 -15.37
N ILE A 167 1.32 8.68 -14.68
CA ILE A 167 2.11 7.89 -13.74
C ILE A 167 3.31 7.26 -14.46
N LEU A 168 3.05 6.55 -15.57
CA LEU A 168 4.10 5.83 -16.30
C LEU A 168 5.11 6.77 -16.96
N GLU A 169 4.68 7.92 -17.49
CA GLU A 169 5.58 8.94 -18.06
C GLU A 169 6.48 9.60 -16.99
N SER A 170 6.06 9.61 -15.72
CA SER A 170 6.81 10.22 -14.60
C SER A 170 7.61 9.21 -13.78
N ALA A 171 7.29 7.93 -13.91
CA ALA A 171 7.93 6.87 -13.15
C ALA A 171 9.36 6.62 -13.63
N THR A 172 10.24 6.32 -12.67
CA THR A 172 11.60 5.88 -12.93
C THR A 172 11.75 4.44 -12.45
N GLN A 173 12.90 3.82 -12.72
CA GLN A 173 13.21 2.52 -12.13
C GLN A 173 13.11 2.53 -10.59
N ARG A 174 13.42 3.65 -9.92
CA ARG A 174 13.33 3.74 -8.46
C ARG A 174 11.92 4.07 -7.95
N SER A 175 10.93 4.16 -8.83
CA SER A 175 9.57 4.48 -8.43
C SER A 175 8.83 3.23 -7.96
N VAL A 176 7.90 3.45 -7.03
CA VAL A 176 6.99 2.43 -6.53
C VAL A 176 5.58 2.74 -7.02
N ILE A 177 4.92 1.77 -7.64
CA ILE A 177 3.59 1.95 -8.25
C ILE A 177 2.57 1.03 -7.59
N ILE A 178 1.50 1.61 -7.07
CA ILE A 178 0.42 0.91 -6.36
C ILE A 178 -0.87 1.08 -7.15
N MET A 179 -1.42 -0.02 -7.65
CA MET A 179 -2.67 -0.06 -8.39
C MET A 179 -3.70 -0.87 -7.62
N ASN A 180 -4.92 -0.35 -7.48
CA ASN A 180 -6.01 -1.05 -6.83
C ASN A 180 -7.30 -0.96 -7.64
N GLU A 181 -7.73 -2.12 -8.15
CA GLU A 181 -9.00 -2.33 -8.87
C GLU A 181 -9.13 -1.48 -10.14
N SER A 182 -8.03 -1.29 -10.87
CA SER A 182 -8.06 -0.64 -12.19
C SER A 182 -8.95 -1.39 -13.18
N PHE A 183 -9.66 -0.66 -14.02
CA PHE A 183 -10.51 -1.19 -15.11
C PHE A 183 -11.70 -2.06 -14.64
N SER A 184 -12.17 -1.89 -13.41
CA SER A 184 -13.31 -2.63 -12.83
C SER A 184 -14.65 -2.46 -13.55
N SER A 185 -14.80 -1.36 -14.30
CA SER A 185 -16.01 -1.00 -15.06
C SER A 185 -15.96 -1.39 -16.54
N THR A 186 -14.90 -2.05 -17.02
CA THR A 186 -14.70 -2.39 -18.43
C THR A 186 -14.94 -3.88 -18.68
N ALA A 187 -15.20 -4.27 -19.93
CA ALA A 187 -15.26 -5.67 -20.32
C ALA A 187 -13.99 -6.42 -19.89
N LEU A 188 -14.15 -7.68 -19.47
CA LEU A 188 -13.05 -8.47 -18.90
C LEU A 188 -11.85 -8.60 -19.86
N ASP A 189 -12.10 -8.81 -21.15
CA ASP A 189 -11.04 -8.91 -22.15
C ASP A 189 -10.26 -7.61 -22.30
N ASP A 190 -10.94 -6.46 -22.26
CA ASP A 190 -10.31 -5.15 -22.31
C ASP A 190 -9.52 -4.88 -21.03
N ALA A 191 -10.10 -5.17 -19.85
CA ALA A 191 -9.42 -5.03 -18.57
C ALA A 191 -8.14 -5.88 -18.51
N ARG A 192 -8.19 -7.11 -19.04
CA ARG A 192 -7.04 -8.00 -19.18
C ARG A 192 -5.99 -7.44 -20.14
N ALA A 193 -6.40 -6.98 -21.32
CA ALA A 193 -5.49 -6.44 -22.32
C ALA A 193 -4.79 -5.16 -21.83
N LEU A 194 -5.56 -4.22 -21.28
CA LEU A 194 -5.06 -2.96 -20.73
C LEU A 194 -4.20 -3.20 -19.48
N GLY A 195 -4.67 -4.01 -18.54
CA GLY A 195 -3.90 -4.37 -17.34
C GLY A 195 -2.56 -5.00 -17.70
N ALA A 196 -2.54 -5.93 -18.65
CA ALA A 196 -1.30 -6.55 -19.12
C ALA A 196 -0.35 -5.54 -19.78
N ALA A 197 -0.87 -4.59 -20.57
CA ALA A 197 -0.06 -3.54 -21.18
C ALA A 197 0.58 -2.63 -20.13
N ILE A 198 -0.18 -2.20 -19.12
CA ILE A 198 0.31 -1.34 -18.03
C ILE A 198 1.37 -2.08 -17.21
N LEU A 199 1.11 -3.32 -16.79
CA LEU A 199 2.07 -4.09 -15.99
C LEU A 199 3.37 -4.38 -16.75
N ARG A 200 3.30 -4.62 -18.07
CA ARG A 200 4.51 -4.76 -18.90
C ARG A 200 5.32 -3.47 -18.94
N GLN A 201 4.69 -2.30 -19.04
CA GLN A 201 5.42 -1.03 -19.00
C GLN A 201 6.10 -0.79 -17.65
N ILE A 202 5.45 -1.16 -16.53
CA ILE A 202 6.08 -1.12 -15.20
C ILE A 202 7.34 -2.00 -15.16
N ASN A 203 7.25 -3.20 -15.74
CA ASN A 203 8.39 -4.12 -15.84
C ASN A 203 9.50 -3.59 -16.76
N GLU A 204 9.16 -3.01 -17.91
CA GLU A 204 10.12 -2.39 -18.85
C GLU A 204 10.86 -1.20 -18.22
N LEU A 205 10.19 -0.44 -17.36
CA LEU A 205 10.81 0.61 -16.54
C LEU A 205 11.69 0.05 -15.41
N ASN A 206 11.68 -1.26 -15.19
CA ASN A 206 12.31 -1.93 -14.05
C ASN A 206 11.84 -1.36 -12.71
N ALA A 207 10.59 -0.89 -12.63
CA ALA A 207 9.99 -0.31 -11.44
C ALA A 207 9.36 -1.38 -10.55
N THR A 208 9.25 -1.07 -9.24
CA THR A 208 8.61 -1.95 -8.26
C THR A 208 7.12 -1.62 -8.18
N GLY A 209 6.24 -2.63 -8.08
CA GLY A 209 4.82 -2.37 -7.95
C GLY A 209 3.98 -3.45 -7.31
N ILE A 210 2.75 -3.07 -7.00
CA ILE A 210 1.68 -3.95 -6.52
C ILE A 210 0.38 -3.61 -7.24
N CYS A 211 -0.34 -4.62 -7.70
CA CYS A 211 -1.58 -4.49 -8.44
C CYS A 211 -2.64 -5.41 -7.85
N VAL A 212 -3.67 -4.82 -7.22
CA VAL A 212 -4.88 -5.53 -6.80
C VAL A 212 -5.85 -5.59 -7.97
N THR A 213 -6.29 -6.78 -8.33
CA THR A 213 -7.15 -7.00 -9.50
C THR A 213 -8.12 -8.16 -9.30
N PHE A 214 -9.19 -8.16 -10.08
CA PHE A 214 -10.10 -9.31 -10.27
C PHE A 214 -9.70 -10.17 -11.48
N VAL A 215 -8.73 -9.72 -12.27
CA VAL A 215 -8.22 -10.41 -13.46
C VAL A 215 -7.03 -11.28 -13.06
N ASP A 216 -7.33 -12.51 -12.64
CA ASP A 216 -6.36 -13.50 -12.16
C ASP A 216 -5.22 -13.77 -13.17
N GLU A 217 -5.50 -13.68 -14.47
CA GLU A 217 -4.55 -13.94 -15.56
C GLU A 217 -3.36 -12.96 -15.57
N LEU A 218 -3.51 -11.77 -14.97
CA LEU A 218 -2.43 -10.79 -14.88
C LEU A 218 -1.27 -11.28 -13.99
N SER A 219 -1.50 -12.26 -13.13
CA SER A 219 -0.47 -12.89 -12.30
C SER A 219 0.45 -13.85 -13.07
N ARG A 220 0.15 -14.12 -14.35
CA ARG A 220 0.84 -15.09 -15.20
C ARG A 220 1.54 -14.44 -16.40
N LEU A 221 1.84 -13.15 -16.34
CA LEU A 221 2.43 -12.42 -17.48
C LEU A 221 3.91 -12.75 -17.70
N GLY A 222 4.62 -13.18 -16.67
CA GLY A 222 6.01 -13.61 -16.75
C GLY A 222 6.57 -14.01 -15.38
N ASP A 223 7.86 -14.32 -15.34
CA ASP A 223 8.62 -14.57 -14.10
C ASP A 223 8.79 -13.31 -13.23
N TRP A 224 8.59 -12.12 -13.82
CA TRP A 224 8.59 -10.83 -13.14
C TRP A 224 7.29 -10.51 -12.39
N THR A 225 6.23 -11.30 -12.57
CA THR A 225 4.99 -11.19 -11.79
C THR A 225 4.97 -12.19 -10.64
N VAL A 226 4.72 -11.70 -9.43
CA VAL A 226 4.55 -12.51 -8.22
C VAL A 226 3.07 -12.60 -7.88
N SER A 227 2.51 -13.81 -7.92
CA SER A 227 1.10 -14.07 -7.67
C SER A 227 0.81 -14.25 -6.18
N MET A 228 -0.05 -13.39 -5.63
CA MET A 228 -0.48 -13.41 -4.24
C MET A 228 -2.01 -13.52 -4.17
N VAL A 229 -2.54 -14.40 -3.32
CA VAL A 229 -3.98 -14.67 -3.25
C VAL A 229 -4.50 -14.55 -1.82
N ALA A 230 -5.61 -13.83 -1.65
CA ALA A 230 -6.30 -13.74 -0.37
C ALA A 230 -6.88 -15.09 0.06
N LYS A 231 -6.47 -15.56 1.25
CA LYS A 231 -6.86 -16.84 1.81
C LYS A 231 -8.31 -16.82 2.31
N VAL A 232 -9.01 -17.90 1.98
CA VAL A 232 -10.35 -18.20 2.46
C VAL A 232 -10.27 -19.38 3.43
N SER A 233 -11.07 -19.36 4.49
CA SER A 233 -11.13 -20.46 5.45
C SER A 233 -11.55 -21.77 4.76
N PRO A 234 -10.80 -22.89 4.92
CA PRO A 234 -11.14 -24.18 4.31
C PRO A 234 -12.50 -24.73 4.78
N ASP A 235 -12.83 -24.47 6.04
CA ASP A 235 -14.04 -25.00 6.69
C ASP A 235 -15.29 -24.14 6.42
N ASP A 236 -15.08 -22.86 6.06
CA ASP A 236 -16.15 -21.91 5.81
C ASP A 236 -15.70 -20.84 4.80
N PRO A 237 -16.10 -20.97 3.51
CA PRO A 237 -15.73 -20.01 2.48
C PRO A 237 -16.18 -18.57 2.74
N THR A 238 -17.11 -18.33 3.67
CA THR A 238 -17.58 -17.00 4.02
C THR A 238 -16.67 -16.32 5.05
N LYS A 239 -15.91 -17.10 5.84
CA LYS A 239 -14.99 -16.58 6.84
C LYS A 239 -13.65 -16.19 6.20
N ARG A 240 -13.38 -14.88 6.20
CA ARG A 240 -12.14 -14.29 5.66
C ARG A 240 -11.00 -14.45 6.67
N MET A 241 -9.84 -14.93 6.21
CA MET A 241 -8.65 -15.05 7.06
C MET A 241 -7.75 -13.81 7.01
N PHE A 242 -7.96 -12.92 6.03
CA PHE A 242 -7.14 -11.71 5.77
C PHE A 242 -5.64 -11.95 5.52
N ALA A 243 -5.20 -13.20 5.57
CA ALA A 243 -3.89 -13.63 5.15
C ALA A 243 -3.82 -13.70 3.62
N ILE A 244 -2.72 -13.23 3.05
CA ILE A 244 -2.43 -13.26 1.62
C ILE A 244 -1.16 -14.09 1.44
N GLU A 245 -1.25 -15.11 0.60
CA GLU A 245 -0.19 -16.11 0.45
C GLU A 245 0.26 -16.21 -1.02
N PRO A 246 1.54 -16.53 -1.28
CA PRO A 246 2.01 -16.87 -2.61
C PRO A 246 1.24 -18.08 -3.15
N ARG A 247 0.56 -17.90 -4.27
CA ARG A 247 -0.18 -18.98 -4.92
C ARG A 247 -0.37 -18.66 -6.39
N PRO A 248 -0.23 -19.63 -7.31
CA PRO A 248 -0.70 -19.45 -8.67
C PRO A 248 -2.18 -19.12 -8.65
N ALA A 249 -2.61 -18.06 -9.34
CA ALA A 249 -4.04 -17.79 -9.46
C ALA A 249 -4.72 -19.02 -10.09
N ASP A 250 -5.82 -19.51 -9.52
CA ASP A 250 -6.49 -20.76 -9.93
C ASP A 250 -7.83 -20.50 -10.66
N GLY A 251 -8.22 -19.24 -10.83
CA GLY A 251 -9.46 -18.82 -11.50
C GLY A 251 -10.74 -19.08 -10.69
N LEU A 252 -10.66 -19.81 -9.58
CA LEU A 252 -11.79 -20.11 -8.70
C LEU A 252 -12.24 -18.86 -7.95
N ALA A 253 -11.30 -17.99 -7.59
CA ALA A 253 -11.57 -16.71 -6.94
C ALA A 253 -12.52 -15.82 -7.78
N HIS A 254 -12.26 -15.70 -9.08
CA HIS A 254 -13.09 -14.93 -10.01
C HIS A 254 -14.51 -15.50 -10.12
N ALA A 255 -14.64 -16.83 -10.27
CA ALA A 255 -15.95 -17.49 -10.34
C ALA A 255 -16.78 -17.28 -9.05
N LEU A 256 -16.14 -17.37 -7.89
CA LEU A 256 -16.78 -17.11 -6.59
C LEU A 256 -17.19 -15.64 -6.43
N ALA A 257 -16.37 -14.69 -6.86
CA ALA A 257 -16.68 -13.26 -6.80
C ALA A 257 -17.87 -12.89 -7.69
N ILE A 258 -17.96 -13.46 -8.90
CA ILE A 258 -19.14 -13.30 -9.78
C ILE A 258 -20.37 -13.91 -9.12
N ALA A 259 -20.25 -15.12 -8.56
CA ALA A 259 -21.36 -15.77 -7.89
C ALA A 259 -21.87 -14.96 -6.69
N GLU A 260 -20.99 -14.35 -5.88
CA GLU A 260 -21.39 -13.44 -4.80
C GLU A 260 -22.09 -12.19 -5.34
N LYS A 261 -21.51 -11.52 -6.36
CA LYS A 261 -22.06 -10.29 -6.95
C LYS A 261 -23.51 -10.46 -7.43
N TYR A 262 -23.84 -11.60 -8.02
CA TYR A 262 -25.18 -11.89 -8.55
C TYR A 262 -26.08 -12.68 -7.58
N ARG A 263 -25.66 -12.89 -6.32
CA ARG A 263 -26.37 -13.76 -5.35
C ARG A 263 -26.65 -15.15 -5.93
N LEU A 264 -25.68 -15.69 -6.66
CA LEU A 264 -25.63 -17.04 -7.22
C LEU A 264 -24.63 -17.93 -6.47
N SER A 265 -24.19 -17.52 -5.28
CA SER A 265 -23.40 -18.38 -4.40
C SER A 265 -24.20 -19.63 -4.03
N TYR A 266 -23.50 -20.72 -3.71
CA TYR A 266 -24.12 -21.98 -3.30
C TYR A 266 -25.20 -21.78 -2.23
N GLU A 267 -24.91 -20.98 -1.20
CA GLU A 267 -25.86 -20.63 -0.15
C GLU A 267 -27.08 -19.84 -0.67
N SER A 268 -26.87 -18.88 -1.57
CA SER A 268 -27.96 -18.11 -2.17
C SER A 268 -28.87 -18.96 -3.05
N VAL A 269 -28.30 -19.91 -3.79
CA VAL A 269 -29.04 -20.85 -4.64
C VAL A 269 -29.77 -21.88 -3.76
N LYS A 270 -29.10 -22.44 -2.76
CA LYS A 270 -29.69 -23.38 -1.80
C LYS A 270 -30.84 -22.75 -1.03
N GLY A 271 -30.69 -21.52 -0.54
CA GLY A 271 -31.77 -20.77 0.12
C GLY A 271 -32.97 -20.45 -0.77
N ARG A 272 -32.78 -20.36 -2.10
CA ARG A 272 -33.86 -20.20 -3.08
C ARG A 272 -34.57 -21.52 -3.42
N ILE A 273 -33.85 -22.63 -3.42
CA ILE A 273 -34.41 -23.97 -3.70
C ILE A 273 -35.11 -24.56 -2.47
N SER A 274 -34.77 -24.08 -1.27
CA SER A 274 -35.35 -24.54 0.01
C SER A 274 -36.66 -23.82 0.40
N LYS A 275 -37.24 -23.01 -0.49
CA LYS A 275 -38.56 -22.36 -0.36
C LYS A 275 -39.49 -22.91 -1.43
#